data_AF-N9EBT4-F1
#
_entry.id   AF-N9EBT4-F1
#
_cell.length_a   1.000
_cell.length_b   1.000
_cell.length_c   1.000
_cell.angle_alpha   90.00
_cell.angle_beta   90.00
_cell.angle_gamma   90.00
#
_symmetry.space_group_name_H-M   'P 1'
#
loop_
_entity.id
_entity.type
_entity.pdbx_description
1 polymer ?
#
loop_
_entity_poly.entity_id
_entity_poly.type
_entity_poly.pdbx_seq_one_letter_code
_entity_poly.pdbx_strand_id
1 'polypeptide(L)'
;MNTDKILVELAQMAQIEDSIVVLGDALLKLTNPIVDIYPNLYCLSNEQTLLNKEFKPQFKVIEYSEFADLVLKSENCVSLK
;
A
#
# COMPACT_ATOMS: atom_id res chain seq x y z
N MET A 1 -9.25 -15.04 8.27
CA MET A 1 -10.00 -14.72 7.04
C MET A 1 -10.58 -13.30 7.06
N ASN A 2 -9.86 -12.29 7.57
CA ASN A 2 -10.35 -10.89 7.57
C ASN A 2 -9.58 -9.99 6.59
N THR A 3 -8.36 -10.39 6.21
CA THR A 3 -7.52 -9.67 5.26
C THR A 3 -8.12 -9.65 3.86
N ASP A 4 -8.69 -10.77 3.41
CA ASP A 4 -9.33 -10.89 2.10
C ASP A 4 -10.47 -9.90 1.88
N LYS A 5 -11.21 -9.52 2.94
CA LYS A 5 -12.27 -8.53 2.83
C LYS A 5 -11.73 -7.13 2.55
N ILE A 6 -10.69 -6.72 3.28
CA ILE A 6 -10.05 -5.41 3.09
C ILE A 6 -9.42 -5.34 1.70
N LEU A 7 -8.82 -6.44 1.24
CA LEU A 7 -8.34 -6.59 -0.13
C LEU A 7 -9.43 -6.40 -1.19
N VAL A 8 -10.57 -7.06 -0.99
CA VAL A 8 -11.69 -7.02 -1.93
C VAL A 8 -12.35 -5.64 -1.94
N GLU A 9 -12.48 -4.98 -0.79
CA GLU A 9 -12.95 -3.59 -0.72
C GLU A 9 -11.94 -2.63 -1.37
N LEU A 10 -10.65 -2.82 -1.11
CA LEU A 10 -9.58 -2.07 -1.75
C LEU A 10 -9.61 -2.27 -3.28
N ALA A 11 -9.86 -3.47 -3.79
CA ALA A 11 -10.03 -3.73 -5.22
C ALA A 11 -11.34 -3.26 -5.84
N GLN A 12 -12.36 -3.01 -5.02
CA GLN A 12 -13.59 -2.38 -5.49
C GLN A 12 -13.50 -0.85 -5.52
N MET A 13 -12.60 -0.27 -4.72
CA MET A 13 -12.45 1.18 -4.57
C MET A 13 -11.24 1.74 -5.32
N ALA A 14 -10.12 1.04 -5.29
CA ALA A 14 -8.87 1.42 -5.94
C ALA A 14 -8.77 0.80 -7.33
N GLN A 15 -8.33 1.60 -8.30
CA GLN A 15 -7.99 1.10 -9.61
C GLN A 15 -6.57 0.52 -9.61
N ILE A 16 -6.27 -0.30 -10.61
CA ILE A 16 -4.93 -0.89 -10.78
C ILE A 16 -3.86 0.22 -10.94
N GLU A 17 -4.25 1.39 -11.45
CA GLU A 17 -3.38 2.55 -11.62
C GLU A 17 -3.23 3.40 -10.35
N ASP A 18 -4.05 3.18 -9.32
CA ASP A 18 -3.97 3.93 -8.08
C ASP A 18 -2.69 3.65 -7.29
N SER A 19 -2.25 4.67 -6.56
CA SER A 19 -1.09 4.59 -5.69
C SER A 19 -1.50 4.08 -4.31
N ILE A 20 -1.12 2.85 -3.98
CA ILE A 20 -1.49 2.22 -2.72
C ILE A 20 -0.35 2.34 -1.72
N VAL A 21 -0.55 3.15 -0.69
CA VAL A 21 0.41 3.32 0.39
C VAL A 21 0.02 2.41 1.55
N VAL A 22 0.92 1.49 1.91
CA VAL A 22 0.73 0.56 3.02
C VAL A 22 1.59 0.99 4.19
N LEU A 23 0.96 1.22 5.34
CA LEU A 23 1.59 1.76 6.55
C LEU A 23 1.35 0.85 7.76
N GLY A 24 2.28 0.85 8.71
CA GLY A 24 2.19 0.12 9.96
C GLY A 24 1.97 -1.39 9.81
N ASP A 25 1.06 -1.95 10.61
CA ASP A 25 0.75 -3.39 10.67
C ASP A 25 0.17 -3.95 9.35
N ALA A 26 -0.32 -3.09 8.46
CA ALA A 26 -0.78 -3.51 7.15
C ALA A 26 0.34 -4.11 6.29
N LEU A 27 1.60 -3.69 6.52
CA LEU A 27 2.77 -4.25 5.83
C LEU A 27 2.98 -5.73 6.15
N LEU A 28 2.61 -6.17 7.36
CA LEU A 28 2.69 -7.56 7.81
C LEU A 28 1.51 -8.40 7.31
N LYS A 29 0.39 -7.73 7.01
CA LYS A 29 -0.85 -8.36 6.55
C LYS A 29 -0.96 -8.46 5.03
N LEU A 30 0.01 -7.96 4.28
CA LEU A 30 0.04 -8.06 2.82
C LEU A 30 0.07 -9.51 2.34
N THR A 31 -0.74 -9.79 1.32
CA THR A 31 -0.81 -11.08 0.62
C THR A 31 -0.32 -10.92 -0.81
N ASN A 32 0.37 -11.93 -1.34
CA ASN A 32 0.84 -12.00 -2.73
C ASN A 32 -0.15 -11.49 -3.79
N PRO A 33 -1.45 -11.85 -3.78
CA PRO A 33 -2.40 -11.34 -4.76
C PRO A 33 -2.51 -9.81 -4.84
N ILE A 34 -2.40 -9.06 -3.74
CA ILE A 34 -2.36 -7.58 -3.81
C ILE A 34 -1.13 -7.11 -4.56
N VAL A 35 0.01 -7.72 -4.23
CA VAL A 35 1.30 -7.28 -4.75
C VAL A 35 1.40 -7.55 -6.25
N ASP A 36 0.71 -8.59 -6.71
CA ASP A 36 0.59 -8.95 -8.13
C ASP A 36 -0.45 -8.06 -8.87
N ILE A 37 -1.55 -7.68 -8.21
CA ILE A 37 -2.62 -6.86 -8.79
C ILE A 37 -2.19 -5.38 -8.92
N TYR A 38 -1.51 -4.83 -7.91
CA TYR A 38 -1.17 -3.40 -7.86
C TYR A 38 0.32 -3.18 -8.13
N PRO A 39 0.68 -2.62 -9.29
CA PRO A 39 2.07 -2.29 -9.61
C PRO A 39 2.59 -1.08 -8.80
N ASN A 40 1.70 -0.26 -8.26
CA ASN A 40 2.01 1.00 -7.60
C ASN A 40 1.85 0.90 -6.08
N LEU A 41 2.65 0.02 -5.46
CA LEU A 41 2.67 -0.16 -4.01
C LEU A 41 3.78 0.65 -3.36
N TYR A 42 3.44 1.38 -2.31
CA TYR A 42 4.33 2.29 -1.60
C TYR A 42 4.38 1.95 -0.11
N CYS A 43 5.56 2.15 0.48
CA CYS A 43 5.80 1.95 1.91
C CYS A 43 6.70 3.07 2.42
N LEU A 44 6.51 3.50 3.67
CA LEU A 44 7.40 4.52 4.24
C LEU A 44 8.78 3.93 4.55
N SER A 45 9.85 4.69 4.27
CA SER A 45 11.23 4.35 4.67
C SER A 45 11.34 4.02 6.15
N ASN A 46 10.58 4.72 6.99
CA ASN A 46 10.59 4.54 8.43
C ASN A 46 9.95 3.19 8.86
N GLU A 47 9.07 2.65 8.02
CA GLU A 47 8.32 1.42 8.28
C GLU A 47 8.79 0.25 7.39
N GLN A 48 9.74 0.46 6.48
CA GLN A 48 10.31 -0.58 5.61
C GLN A 48 10.89 -1.79 6.37
N THR A 49 11.18 -1.61 7.67
CA THR A 49 11.68 -2.67 8.55
C THR A 49 10.58 -3.69 8.89
N LEU A 50 9.31 -3.26 8.88
CA LEU A 50 8.14 -4.12 9.05
C LEU A 50 7.77 -4.83 7.75
N LEU A 51 8.16 -4.28 6.59
CA LEU A 51 7.89 -4.88 5.30
C LEU A 51 8.67 -6.18 5.12
N ASN A 52 7.95 -7.25 4.77
CA ASN A 52 8.58 -8.53 4.44
C ASN A 52 9.58 -8.37 3.29
N LYS A 53 10.77 -8.96 3.47
CA LYS A 53 11.86 -8.89 2.47
C LYS A 53 11.46 -9.42 1.09
N GLU A 54 10.48 -10.32 1.04
CA GLU A 54 9.93 -10.85 -0.20
C GLU A 54 9.11 -9.82 -1.00
N PHE A 55 8.50 -8.85 -0.32
CA PHE A 55 7.72 -7.79 -0.96
C PHE A 55 8.51 -6.49 -1.14
N LYS A 56 9.65 -6.32 -0.45
CA LYS A 56 10.58 -5.19 -0.68
C LYS A 56 10.85 -4.84 -2.15
N PRO A 57 11.11 -5.79 -3.07
CA PRO A 57 11.38 -5.44 -4.47
C PRO A 57 10.14 -4.95 -5.23
N GLN A 58 8.94 -5.26 -4.76
CA GLN A 58 7.68 -4.86 -5.39
C GLN A 58 7.12 -3.55 -4.80
N PHE A 59 7.65 -3.13 -3.65
CA PHE A 59 7.25 -1.89 -2.98
C PHE A 59 8.25 -0.77 -3.27
N LYS A 60 7.73 0.40 -3.61
CA LYS A 60 8.48 1.65 -3.63
C LYS A 60 8.55 2.22 -2.23
N VAL A 61 9.76 2.25 -1.68
CA VAL A 61 10.00 2.91 -0.41
C VAL A 61 10.02 4.42 -0.64
N ILE A 62 9.18 5.16 0.08
CA ILE A 62 9.03 6.61 0.01
C ILE A 62 9.24 7.26 1.38
N GLU A 63 9.69 8.49 1.40
CA GLU A 63 9.81 9.27 2.63
C GLU A 63 8.45 9.84 3.06
N TYR A 64 8.34 10.27 4.32
CA TYR A 64 7.11 10.92 4.80
C TYR A 64 6.76 12.18 3.99
N SER A 65 7.77 12.92 3.52
CA SER A 65 7.60 14.09 2.65
C SER A 65 6.96 13.73 1.31
N GLU A 66 7.42 12.64 0.68
CA GLU A 66 6.86 12.13 -0.58
C GLU A 66 5.43 11.63 -0.39
N PHE A 67 5.16 10.96 0.73
CA PHE A 67 3.81 10.54 1.09
C PHE A 67 2.86 11.74 1.23
N ALA A 68 3.29 12.80 1.92
CA ALA A 68 2.50 14.01 2.07
C ALA A 68 2.19 14.66 0.71
N ASP A 69 3.18 14.73 -0.19
CA ASP A 69 3.00 15.25 -1.55
C ASP A 69 2.04 14.39 -2.38
N LEU A 70 2.11 13.06 -2.24
CA LEU A 70 1.23 12.12 -2.91
C LEU A 70 -0.23 12.29 -2.46
N VAL A 71 -0.46 12.40 -1.14
CA VAL A 71 -1.78 12.69 -0.56
C VAL A 71 -2.31 14.05 -1.01
N LEU A 72 -1.42 15.05 -1.14
CA LEU A 72 -1.78 16.38 -1.65
C LEU A 72 -2.12 16.39 -3.14
N LYS A 73 -1.51 15.50 -3.93
CA LYS A 73 -1.75 15.35 -5.39
C LYS A 73 -2.94 14.45 -5.71
N SER A 74 -3.29 13.54 -4.81
CA SER A 74 -4.44 12.65 -4.99
C SER A 74 -5.75 13.41 -4.77
N GLU A 75 -6.60 13.47 -5.81
CA GLU A 75 -7.94 14.06 -5.70
C GLU A 75 -8.88 13.28 -4.76
N ASN A 76 -8.64 11.98 -4.56
CA ASN A 76 -9.40 11.12 -3.65
C ASN A 76 -8.45 10.24 -2.83
N CYS A 77 -8.42 10.45 -1.51
CA CYS A 77 -7.66 9.60 -0.59
C CYS A 77 -8.62 8.67 0.15
N VAL A 78 -8.47 7.36 -0.03
CA VAL A 78 -9.24 6.34 0.69
C VAL A 78 -8.34 5.66 1.71
N SER A 79 -8.67 5.82 3.00
CA SER A 79 -7.99 5.11 4.08
C SER A 79 -8.86 3.96 4.58
N LEU A 80 -8.38 2.74 4.44
CA LEU A 80 -9.01 1.56 5.07
C LEU A 80 -8.39 1.35 6.46
N LYS A 81 -9.23 1.20 7.48
CA LYS A 81 -8.83 0.96 8.89
C LYS A 81 -9.33 -0.39 9.37
#